data_AF-A0A1G4IT85-F1
#
_entry.id   AF-A0A1G4IT85-F1
#
_cell.length_a   1.000
_cell.length_b   1.000
_cell.length_c   1.000
_cell.angle_alpha   90.00
_cell.angle_beta   90.00
_cell.angle_gamma   90.00
#
_symmetry.space_group_name_H-M   'P 1'
#
loop_
_entity.id
_entity.type
_entity.pdbx_description
1 polymer ?
#
loop_
_entity_poly.entity_id
_entity_poly.type
_entity_poly.pdbx_seq_one_letter_code
_entity_poly.pdbx_strand_id
1 'polypeptide(L)'
;MASSKILDRFNQTMLIQYLWLLASLALALANTETLIISLPADFPPSSGQLKVTHPTIDLGNDNHRTQKFEVPVDERYAIELQNLKIGQSYMIKFCWTALNPVSIENANYKVVPHNTPFDGTIDGENARVFVELETKGFSYPAYTAKSIPLNVSVVNLKMNIPVDLYSTILYILITMIAVLLFNRRVPIYDRLRVLDLKQSLVE
;
A
#
# COMPACT_ATOMS: atom_id res chain seq x y z
N MET A 1 -40.82 -23.60 -17.67
CA MET A 1 -41.17 -22.22 -17.26
C MET A 1 -40.59 -21.75 -15.91
N ALA A 2 -40.31 -22.62 -14.94
CA ALA A 2 -39.70 -22.20 -13.66
C ALA A 2 -38.16 -22.02 -13.72
N SER A 3 -37.48 -22.73 -14.61
CA SER A 3 -36.00 -22.71 -14.73
C SER A 3 -35.43 -21.37 -15.24
N SER A 4 -36.08 -20.75 -16.24
CA SER A 4 -35.60 -19.46 -16.80
C SER A 4 -35.64 -18.33 -15.78
N LYS A 5 -36.68 -18.28 -14.94
CA LYS A 5 -36.81 -17.28 -13.87
C LYS A 5 -35.75 -17.41 -12.78
N ILE A 6 -35.19 -18.59 -12.57
CA ILE A 6 -34.14 -18.83 -11.57
C ILE A 6 -32.78 -18.40 -12.15
N LEU A 7 -32.52 -18.74 -13.41
CA LEU A 7 -31.29 -18.34 -14.12
C LEU A 7 -31.21 -16.81 -14.26
N ASP A 8 -32.32 -16.16 -14.58
CA ASP A 8 -32.40 -14.70 -14.68
C ASP A 8 -32.18 -14.00 -13.33
N ARG A 9 -32.74 -14.54 -12.24
CA ARG A 9 -32.51 -14.01 -10.90
C ARG A 9 -31.05 -14.17 -10.46
N PHE A 10 -30.43 -15.30 -10.77
CA PHE A 10 -29.02 -15.56 -10.45
C PHE A 10 -28.09 -14.58 -11.19
N ASN A 11 -28.33 -14.37 -12.49
CA ASN A 11 -27.58 -13.41 -13.30
C ASN A 11 -27.78 -11.97 -12.81
N GLN A 12 -29.00 -11.59 -12.39
CA GLN A 12 -29.27 -10.28 -11.81
C GLN A 12 -28.54 -10.06 -10.49
N THR A 13 -28.52 -11.04 -9.59
CA THR A 13 -27.78 -10.91 -8.31
C THR A 13 -26.28 -10.78 -8.52
N MET A 14 -25.71 -11.52 -9.48
CA MET A 14 -24.28 -11.44 -9.82
C MET A 14 -23.93 -10.09 -10.45
N LEU A 15 -24.79 -9.57 -11.33
CA LEU A 15 -24.63 -8.24 -11.92
C LEU A 15 -24.66 -7.14 -10.85
N ILE A 16 -25.62 -7.20 -9.92
CA ILE A 16 -25.74 -6.24 -8.83
C ILE A 16 -24.51 -6.27 -7.94
N GLN A 17 -24.01 -7.45 -7.58
CA GLN A 17 -22.78 -7.61 -6.80
C GLN A 17 -21.56 -7.04 -7.53
N TYR A 18 -21.46 -7.27 -8.85
CA TYR A 18 -20.37 -6.74 -9.68
C TYR A 18 -20.42 -5.21 -9.79
N LEU A 19 -21.62 -4.64 -10.00
CA LEU A 19 -21.80 -3.18 -10.02
C LEU A 19 -21.50 -2.55 -8.65
N TRP A 20 -21.89 -3.21 -7.56
CA TRP A 20 -21.55 -2.77 -6.20
C TRP A 20 -20.04 -2.79 -5.96
N LEU A 21 -19.36 -3.85 -6.41
CA LEU A 21 -17.90 -3.95 -6.34
C LEU A 21 -17.25 -2.80 -7.12
N LEU A 22 -17.65 -2.57 -8.37
CA LEU A 22 -17.13 -1.48 -9.19
C LEU A 22 -17.39 -0.10 -8.57
N ALA A 23 -18.59 0.13 -8.02
CA ALA A 23 -18.92 1.37 -7.34
C ALA A 23 -18.06 1.57 -6.07
N SER A 24 -17.82 0.51 -5.31
CA SER A 24 -16.97 0.58 -4.11
C SER A 24 -15.49 0.85 -4.46
N LEU A 25 -15.00 0.31 -5.58
CA LEU A 25 -13.66 0.58 -6.10
C LEU A 25 -13.53 2.04 -6.57
N ALA A 26 -14.58 2.61 -7.16
CA ALA A 26 -14.59 4.01 -7.59
C ALA A 26 -14.58 5.03 -6.44
N LEU A 27 -15.01 4.62 -5.23
CA LEU A 27 -14.98 5.47 -4.03
C LEU A 27 -13.60 5.54 -3.36
N ALA A 28 -12.66 4.67 -3.74
CA ALA A 28 -11.28 4.69 -3.25
C ALA A 28 -10.43 5.75 -4.00
N LEU A 29 -10.80 7.02 -3.83
CA LEU A 29 -10.06 8.16 -4.40
C LEU A 29 -8.96 8.61 -3.44
N ALA A 30 -7.88 7.84 -3.40
CA ALA A 30 -6.65 8.21 -2.73
C ALA A 30 -5.50 8.21 -3.75
N ASN A 31 -4.71 9.27 -3.73
CA ASN A 31 -3.46 9.30 -4.47
C ASN A 31 -2.39 8.60 -3.63
N THR A 32 -1.48 7.90 -4.31
CA THR A 32 -0.38 7.18 -3.67
C THR A 32 0.89 7.39 -4.45
N GLU A 33 1.94 7.83 -3.77
CA GLU A 33 3.29 7.90 -4.30
C GLU A 33 4.18 6.92 -3.56
N THR A 34 5.18 6.36 -4.25
CA THR A 34 6.04 5.32 -3.68
C THR A 34 7.51 5.62 -3.91
N LEU A 35 8.31 5.50 -2.85
CA LEU A 35 9.76 5.59 -2.88
C LEU A 35 10.33 4.25 -2.37
N ILE A 36 11.35 3.73 -3.05
CA ILE A 36 12.07 2.53 -2.59
C ILE A 36 13.48 2.95 -2.20
N ILE A 37 13.87 2.59 -0.98
CA ILE A 37 15.21 2.80 -0.45
C ILE A 37 15.87 1.46 -0.17
N SER A 38 17.19 1.39 -0.32
CA SER A 38 17.97 0.20 0.03
C SER A 38 19.10 0.61 0.94
N LEU A 39 19.13 0.05 2.14
CA LEU A 39 20.23 0.27 3.07
C LEU A 39 21.36 -0.69 2.73
N PRO A 40 22.58 -0.18 2.47
CA PRO A 40 23.69 -1.04 2.15
C PRO A 40 24.14 -1.82 3.39
N ALA A 41 24.83 -2.94 3.20
CA ALA A 41 25.19 -3.87 4.27
C ALA A 41 26.25 -3.30 5.25
N ASP A 42 26.95 -2.26 4.83
CA ASP A 42 27.95 -1.50 5.59
C ASP A 42 27.36 -0.29 6.33
N PHE A 43 26.04 -0.13 6.35
CA PHE A 43 25.38 0.95 7.08
C PHE A 43 25.65 0.81 8.59
N PRO A 44 26.07 1.88 9.28
CA PRO A 44 26.40 1.80 10.69
C PRO A 44 25.14 1.46 11.52
N PRO A 45 25.24 0.52 12.48
CA PRO A 45 24.10 0.12 13.28
C PRO A 45 23.59 1.26 14.16
N SER A 46 22.27 1.35 14.31
CA SER A 46 21.64 2.30 15.22
C SER A 46 21.64 1.76 16.66
N SER A 47 22.25 2.51 17.59
CA SER A 47 22.24 2.30 19.03
C SER A 47 21.04 2.99 19.69
N GLY A 48 19.89 2.31 19.72
CA GLY A 48 18.85 2.56 20.72
C GLY A 48 18.02 3.85 20.60
N GLN A 49 17.03 3.95 21.50
CA GLN A 49 15.93 4.92 21.45
C GLN A 49 16.41 6.36 21.63
N LEU A 50 16.45 7.11 20.52
CA LEU A 50 16.62 8.55 20.54
C LEU A 50 15.38 9.22 21.15
N LYS A 51 15.60 10.26 21.94
CA LYS A 51 14.54 11.16 22.40
C LYS A 51 14.12 12.02 21.21
N VAL A 52 13.02 11.65 20.58
CA VAL A 52 12.56 12.26 19.33
C VAL A 52 11.85 13.60 19.59
N THR A 53 12.27 14.66 18.89
CA THR A 53 11.59 15.97 18.86
C THR A 53 10.96 16.30 17.51
N HIS A 54 11.14 15.43 16.50
CA HIS A 54 10.79 15.65 15.09
C HIS A 54 9.94 14.50 14.55
N PRO A 55 9.36 14.62 13.34
CA PRO A 55 8.55 13.55 12.74
C PRO A 55 9.38 12.27 12.54
N THR A 56 8.90 11.15 13.07
CA THR A 56 9.57 9.84 12.98
C THR A 56 8.60 8.72 12.66
N ILE A 57 9.11 7.70 11.98
CA ILE A 57 8.48 6.38 11.86
C ILE A 57 9.46 5.34 12.39
N ASP A 58 9.07 4.70 13.49
CA ASP A 58 9.82 3.60 14.08
C ASP A 58 9.24 2.26 13.62
N LEU A 59 10.06 1.44 12.93
CA LEU A 59 9.68 0.07 12.56
C LEU A 59 9.85 -0.92 13.72
N GLY A 60 10.68 -0.63 14.71
CA GLY A 60 11.00 -1.54 15.80
C GLY A 60 11.34 -2.95 15.31
N ASN A 61 10.48 -3.92 15.67
CA ASN A 61 10.59 -5.31 15.23
C ASN A 61 9.61 -5.68 14.10
N ASP A 62 8.78 -4.73 13.66
CA ASP A 62 7.75 -4.95 12.64
C ASP A 62 8.33 -4.85 11.23
N ASN A 63 7.66 -5.49 10.26
CA ASN A 63 8.00 -5.36 8.83
C ASN A 63 7.23 -4.23 8.15
N HIS A 64 6.25 -3.65 8.82
CA HIS A 64 5.43 -2.58 8.29
C HIS A 64 4.97 -1.65 9.40
N ARG A 65 5.02 -0.35 9.16
CA ARG A 65 4.47 0.68 10.02
C ARG A 65 3.80 1.76 9.18
N THR A 66 2.61 2.19 9.59
CA THR A 66 1.94 3.36 9.00
C THR A 66 1.70 4.40 10.07
N GLN A 67 1.99 5.65 9.75
CA GLN A 67 1.75 6.79 10.63
C GLN A 67 1.22 7.98 9.82
N LYS A 68 0.33 8.73 10.46
CA LYS A 68 -0.26 9.93 9.89
C LYS A 68 0.55 11.15 10.31
N PHE A 69 0.88 12.00 9.35
CA PHE A 69 1.58 13.26 9.54
C PHE A 69 0.72 14.41 9.03
N GLU A 70 0.78 15.55 9.70
CA GLU A 70 0.23 16.80 9.17
C GLU A 70 1.39 17.52 8.47
N VAL A 71 1.39 17.43 7.14
CA VAL A 71 2.49 17.88 6.28
C VAL A 71 2.16 19.28 5.76
N PRO A 72 3.05 20.27 5.90
CA PRO A 72 2.84 21.61 5.37
C PRO A 72 2.84 21.61 3.83
N VAL A 73 1.99 22.45 3.25
CA VAL A 73 1.91 22.68 1.80
C VAL A 73 2.90 23.76 1.40
N ASP A 74 3.55 23.57 0.25
CA ASP A 74 4.59 24.42 -0.34
C ASP A 74 5.86 24.55 0.52
N GLU A 75 6.08 23.59 1.43
CA GLU A 75 7.26 23.50 2.28
C GLU A 75 7.87 22.10 2.21
N ARG A 76 9.19 22.02 2.46
CA ARG A 76 9.89 20.73 2.61
C ARG A 76 9.57 20.14 3.97
N TYR A 77 9.24 18.86 3.98
CA TYR A 77 8.99 18.09 5.19
C TYR A 77 9.91 16.87 5.25
N ALA A 78 10.52 16.63 6.40
CA ALA A 78 11.43 15.50 6.62
C ALA A 78 10.88 14.57 7.72
N ILE A 79 10.97 13.27 7.47
CA ILE A 79 10.54 12.22 8.39
C ILE A 79 11.72 11.28 8.61
N GLU A 80 12.16 11.11 9.85
CA GLU A 80 13.21 10.15 10.17
C GLU A 80 12.65 8.72 10.25
N LEU A 81 13.37 7.78 9.66
CA LEU A 81 13.10 6.35 9.75
C LEU A 81 14.01 5.73 10.80
N GLN A 82 13.41 5.08 11.80
CA GLN A 82 14.12 4.48 12.93
C GLN A 82 14.01 2.95 12.94
N ASN A 83 14.99 2.32 13.59
CA ASN A 83 15.11 0.86 13.73
C ASN A 83 15.04 0.10 12.39
N LEU A 84 15.63 0.70 11.34
CA LEU A 84 15.84 0.02 10.07
C LEU A 84 16.93 -1.06 10.21
N LYS A 85 16.69 -2.20 9.58
CA LYS A 85 17.62 -3.33 9.53
C LYS A 85 18.58 -3.13 8.35
N ILE A 86 19.86 -3.30 8.64
CA ILE A 86 20.96 -3.17 7.67
C ILE A 86 20.81 -4.23 6.56
N GLY A 87 21.18 -3.86 5.32
CA GLY A 87 21.13 -4.78 4.17
C GLY A 87 19.72 -5.10 3.69
N GLN A 88 18.71 -4.33 4.10
CA GLN A 88 17.33 -4.50 3.66
C GLN A 88 16.86 -3.32 2.82
N SER A 89 15.84 -3.58 2.00
CA SER A 89 15.17 -2.57 1.20
C SER A 89 13.82 -2.24 1.81
N TYR A 90 13.40 -0.99 1.73
CA TYR A 90 12.14 -0.50 2.28
C TYR A 90 11.38 0.24 1.18
N MET A 91 10.08 -0.02 1.12
CA MET A 91 9.12 0.71 0.32
C MET A 91 8.39 1.70 1.23
N ILE A 92 8.52 2.97 0.93
CA ILE A 92 7.81 4.05 1.60
C ILE A 92 6.67 4.48 0.67
N LYS A 93 5.45 4.50 1.21
CA LYS A 93 4.25 4.92 0.49
C LYS A 93 3.69 6.17 1.15
N PHE A 94 3.39 7.16 0.35
CA PHE A 94 2.75 8.39 0.76
C PHE A 94 1.32 8.37 0.22
N CYS A 95 0.33 8.34 1.10
CA CYS A 95 -1.08 8.23 0.73
C CYS A 95 -1.86 9.43 1.25
N TRP A 96 -2.59 10.10 0.36
CA TRP A 96 -3.48 11.20 0.71
C TRP A 96 -4.80 11.09 -0.05
N THR A 97 -5.83 11.75 0.48
CA THR A 97 -7.16 11.76 -0.14
C THR A 97 -7.23 12.76 -1.30
N ALA A 98 -8.02 12.43 -2.33
CA ALA A 98 -8.34 13.37 -3.40
C ALA A 98 -9.05 14.66 -2.92
N LEU A 99 -9.61 14.66 -1.70
CA LEU A 99 -10.13 15.88 -1.06
C LEU A 99 -9.05 16.91 -0.74
N ASN A 100 -7.79 16.47 -0.65
CA ASN A 100 -6.61 17.32 -0.46
C ASN A 100 -5.76 17.26 -1.74
N PRO A 101 -6.14 17.99 -2.78
CA PRO A 101 -5.50 17.90 -4.09
C PRO A 101 -4.11 18.51 -4.07
N VAL A 102 -3.13 17.74 -3.60
CA VAL A 102 -1.71 18.07 -3.67
C VAL A 102 -0.98 17.13 -4.62
N SER A 103 0.15 17.60 -5.11
CA SER A 103 1.19 16.79 -5.75
C SER A 103 2.36 16.65 -4.78
N ILE A 104 2.96 15.47 -4.71
CA ILE A 104 4.23 15.27 -4.00
C ILE A 104 5.35 15.44 -5.03
N GLU A 105 6.17 16.47 -4.85
CA GLU A 105 7.35 16.77 -5.64
C GLU A 105 8.61 16.46 -4.82
N ASN A 106 9.73 16.22 -5.51
CA ASN A 106 11.06 16.07 -4.90
C ASN A 106 11.16 15.02 -3.76
N ALA A 107 10.33 13.97 -3.79
CA ALA A 107 10.39 12.89 -2.82
C ALA A 107 11.72 12.13 -2.94
N ASN A 108 12.54 12.19 -1.88
CA ASN A 108 13.84 11.54 -1.86
C ASN A 108 14.20 11.09 -0.44
N TYR A 109 15.34 10.43 -0.29
CA TYR A 109 15.88 10.09 1.02
C TYR A 109 17.30 10.61 1.17
N LYS A 110 17.68 10.85 2.42
CA LYS A 110 19.00 11.33 2.80
C LYS A 110 19.52 10.54 3.98
N VAL A 111 20.75 10.04 3.84
CA VAL A 111 21.51 9.48 4.96
C VAL A 111 22.31 10.61 5.58
N VAL A 112 22.09 10.85 6.87
CA VAL A 112 22.80 11.85 7.67
C VAL A 112 23.81 11.12 8.55
N PRO A 113 25.12 11.35 8.37
CA PRO A 113 26.15 10.74 9.21
C PRO A 113 26.04 11.15 10.67
N HIS A 114 26.71 10.40 11.55
CA HIS A 114 26.85 10.76 12.96
C HIS A 114 27.45 12.17 13.10
N ASN A 115 27.16 12.84 14.21
CA ASN A 115 27.63 14.18 14.56
C ASN A 115 27.33 15.27 13.51
N THR A 116 26.42 15.02 12.56
CA THR A 116 26.05 15.97 11.52
C THR A 116 24.69 16.59 11.86
N PRO A 117 24.58 17.92 12.03
CA PRO A 117 23.29 18.56 12.28
C PRO A 117 22.40 18.49 11.03
N PHE A 118 21.14 18.10 11.21
CA PHE A 118 20.15 18.06 10.14
C PHE A 118 18.75 18.27 10.70
N ASP A 119 17.96 19.14 10.09
CA ASP A 119 16.57 19.45 10.50
C ASP A 119 16.39 19.68 12.01
N GLY A 120 17.29 20.50 12.60
CA GLY A 120 17.27 20.82 14.03
C GLY A 120 17.75 19.69 14.95
N THR A 121 18.25 18.59 14.41
CA THR A 121 18.62 17.39 15.19
C THR A 121 20.08 17.00 14.97
N ILE A 122 20.74 16.54 16.04
CA ILE A 122 22.10 16.01 16.01
C ILE A 122 22.15 14.73 16.85
N ASP A 123 22.67 13.66 16.25
CA ASP A 123 22.95 12.40 16.94
C ASP A 123 24.45 12.14 16.81
N GLY A 124 25.12 11.92 17.94
CA GLY A 124 26.55 11.69 17.97
C GLY A 124 26.98 10.24 17.75
N GLU A 125 26.05 9.29 17.91
CA GLU A 125 26.35 7.86 17.84
C GLU A 125 25.89 7.23 16.53
N ASN A 126 24.72 7.62 16.02
CA ASN A 126 24.10 6.91 14.89
C ASN A 126 24.05 7.74 13.61
N ALA A 127 24.17 7.03 12.48
CA ALA A 127 23.71 7.56 11.22
C ALA A 127 22.18 7.46 11.15
N ARG A 128 21.56 8.45 10.52
CA ARG A 128 20.12 8.63 10.50
C ARG A 128 19.61 8.66 9.07
N VAL A 129 18.43 8.11 8.84
CA VAL A 129 17.83 8.04 7.52
C VAL A 129 16.59 8.92 7.52
N PHE A 130 16.60 9.97 6.72
CA PHE A 130 15.47 10.86 6.55
C PHE A 130 14.84 10.65 5.18
N VAL A 131 13.53 10.69 5.15
CA VAL A 131 12.72 10.76 3.94
C VAL A 131 12.22 12.19 3.84
N GLU A 132 12.49 12.81 2.69
CA GLU A 132 12.18 14.20 2.43
C GLU A 132 11.17 14.28 1.30
N LEU A 133 10.22 15.18 1.43
CA LEU A 133 9.21 15.41 0.43
C LEU A 133 8.79 16.88 0.43
N GLU A 134 8.38 17.36 -0.73
CA GLU A 134 7.78 18.68 -0.91
C GLU A 134 6.35 18.45 -1.39
N THR A 135 5.37 19.05 -0.72
CA THR A 135 3.97 18.97 -1.20
C THR A 135 3.59 20.28 -1.83
N LYS A 136 2.90 20.24 -2.96
CA LYS A 136 2.48 21.42 -3.70
C LYS A 136 0.99 21.37 -3.98
N GLY A 137 0.29 22.48 -3.78
CA GLY A 137 -1.13 22.57 -4.12
C GLY A 137 -1.37 22.29 -5.60
N PHE A 138 -2.18 21.27 -5.92
CA PHE A 138 -2.49 20.83 -7.28
C PHE A 138 -3.99 20.88 -7.55
N SER A 139 -4.59 22.07 -7.43
CA SER A 139 -6.01 22.28 -7.71
C SER A 139 -6.33 23.63 -8.34
N TYR A 140 -7.46 23.67 -9.04
CA TYR A 140 -8.15 24.90 -9.40
C TYR A 140 -9.58 24.85 -8.82
N PRO A 141 -10.01 25.81 -7.98
CA PRO A 141 -9.25 26.98 -7.49
C PRO A 141 -8.04 26.59 -6.63
N ALA A 142 -7.13 27.55 -6.43
CA ALA A 142 -5.89 27.33 -5.69
C ALA A 142 -6.16 26.76 -4.29
N TYR A 143 -5.42 25.73 -3.92
CA TYR A 143 -5.54 25.08 -2.63
C TYR A 143 -5.07 26.02 -1.51
N THR A 144 -5.89 26.20 -0.47
CA THR A 144 -5.64 27.23 0.57
C THR A 144 -5.28 26.64 1.94
N ALA A 145 -5.34 25.33 2.12
CA ALA A 145 -4.97 24.72 3.39
C ALA A 145 -3.45 24.76 3.57
N LYS A 146 -3.01 25.13 4.78
CA LYS A 146 -1.58 25.22 5.13
C LYS A 146 -0.92 23.85 5.29
N SER A 147 -1.71 22.83 5.64
CA SER A 147 -1.21 21.49 5.87
C SER A 147 -2.24 20.47 5.42
N ILE A 148 -1.76 19.27 5.11
CA ILE A 148 -2.59 18.13 4.77
C ILE A 148 -2.28 16.92 5.64
N PRO A 149 -3.29 16.07 5.90
CA PRO A 149 -3.07 14.75 6.45
C PRO A 149 -2.45 13.83 5.40
N LEU A 150 -1.19 13.42 5.62
CA LEU A 150 -0.47 12.44 4.81
C LEU A 150 -0.26 11.16 5.61
N ASN A 151 -0.75 10.03 5.11
CA ASN A 151 -0.42 8.73 5.68
C ASN A 151 0.88 8.24 5.04
N VAL A 152 1.90 8.02 5.86
CA VAL A 152 3.18 7.50 5.41
C VAL A 152 3.33 6.08 5.95
N SER A 153 3.48 5.13 5.03
CA SER A 153 3.65 3.71 5.33
C SER A 153 5.04 3.27 4.90
N VAL A 154 5.76 2.59 5.79
CA VAL A 154 7.07 2.02 5.51
C VAL A 154 6.94 0.51 5.60
N VAL A 155 7.31 -0.19 4.54
CA VAL A 155 7.20 -1.64 4.41
C VAL A 155 8.55 -2.23 4.02
N ASN A 156 8.97 -3.26 4.73
CA ASN A 156 10.16 -4.03 4.40
C ASN A 156 9.95 -4.85 3.11
N LEU A 157 10.95 -4.84 2.24
CA LEU A 157 11.00 -5.61 1.01
C LEU A 157 12.00 -6.75 1.14
N LYS A 158 11.56 -7.96 0.79
CA LYS A 158 12.46 -9.09 0.55
C LYS A 158 12.33 -9.48 -0.92
N MET A 159 13.46 -9.68 -1.60
CA MET A 159 13.45 -9.97 -3.05
C MET A 159 12.59 -8.98 -3.87
N ASN A 160 12.60 -7.69 -3.49
CA ASN A 160 11.75 -6.63 -4.06
C ASN A 160 10.23 -6.83 -3.92
N ILE A 161 9.77 -7.73 -3.05
CA ILE A 161 8.35 -7.94 -2.75
C ILE A 161 8.07 -7.49 -1.31
N PRO A 162 7.02 -6.69 -1.06
CA PRO A 162 6.58 -6.35 0.28
C PRO A 162 6.33 -7.61 1.11
N VAL A 163 6.93 -7.67 2.31
CA VAL A 163 6.86 -8.88 3.15
C VAL A 163 5.40 -9.29 3.45
N ASP A 164 4.53 -8.31 3.62
CA ASP A 164 3.12 -8.54 3.90
C ASP A 164 2.36 -9.19 2.74
N LEU A 165 2.87 -9.08 1.51
CA LEU A 165 2.23 -9.63 0.32
C LEU A 165 2.47 -11.15 0.17
N TYR A 166 3.49 -11.71 0.82
CA TYR A 166 3.79 -13.14 0.72
C TYR A 166 2.64 -14.01 1.22
N SER A 167 1.99 -13.62 2.32
CA SER A 167 0.83 -14.37 2.84
C SER A 167 -0.31 -14.40 1.84
N THR A 168 -0.57 -13.27 1.18
CA THR A 168 -1.60 -13.16 0.13
C THR A 168 -1.26 -14.00 -1.09
N ILE A 169 0.00 -13.96 -1.56
CA ILE A 169 0.46 -14.77 -2.69
C ILE A 169 0.30 -16.27 -2.36
N LEU A 170 0.72 -16.70 -1.17
CA LEU A 170 0.58 -18.09 -0.73
C LEU A 170 -0.88 -18.52 -0.68
N TYR A 171 -1.75 -17.66 -0.12
CA TYR A 171 -3.19 -17.91 -0.06
C TYR A 171 -3.80 -18.08 -1.45
N ILE A 172 -3.45 -17.21 -2.41
CA ILE A 172 -3.92 -17.30 -3.80
C ILE A 172 -3.47 -18.63 -4.42
N LEU A 173 -2.21 -19.02 -4.25
CA LEU A 173 -1.68 -20.27 -4.77
C LEU A 173 -2.42 -21.49 -4.21
N ILE A 174 -2.63 -21.54 -2.89
CA ILE A 174 -3.36 -22.64 -2.25
C ILE A 174 -4.80 -22.70 -2.77
N THR A 175 -5.47 -21.55 -2.87
CA THR A 175 -6.85 -21.46 -3.36
C THR A 175 -6.95 -21.93 -4.82
N MET A 176 -6.01 -21.51 -5.68
CA MET A 176 -5.95 -21.95 -7.07
C MET A 176 -5.74 -23.47 -7.18
N ILE A 177 -4.83 -24.05 -6.40
CA ILE A 177 -4.60 -25.49 -6.36
C ILE A 177 -5.86 -26.23 -5.90
N ALA A 178 -6.50 -25.76 -4.83
CA ALA A 178 -7.73 -26.37 -4.31
C ALA A 178 -8.85 -26.35 -5.34
N VAL A 179 -9.08 -25.21 -6.01
CA VAL A 179 -10.07 -25.07 -7.09
C VAL A 179 -9.74 -25.99 -8.27
N LEU A 180 -8.47 -26.08 -8.68
CA LEU A 180 -8.04 -26.98 -9.74
C LEU A 180 -8.29 -28.46 -9.38
N LEU A 181 -7.91 -28.88 -8.17
CA LEU A 181 -8.14 -30.23 -7.70
C LEU A 181 -9.63 -30.55 -7.58
N PHE A 182 -10.42 -29.60 -7.09
CA PHE A 182 -11.87 -29.75 -6.98
C PHE A 182 -12.53 -29.85 -8.36
N ASN A 183 -12.18 -28.97 -9.30
CA ASN A 183 -12.72 -28.99 -10.66
C ASN A 183 -12.31 -30.26 -11.44
N ARG A 184 -11.11 -30.81 -11.18
CA ARG A 184 -10.71 -32.12 -11.72
C ARG A 184 -11.54 -33.28 -11.17
N ARG A 185 -12.04 -33.18 -9.94
CA ARG A 185 -12.82 -34.25 -9.28
C ARG A 185 -14.32 -34.15 -9.54
N VAL A 186 -14.83 -32.93 -9.62
CA VAL A 186 -16.22 -32.63 -9.95
C VAL A 186 -16.17 -31.71 -11.17
N PRO A 187 -16.30 -32.24 -12.40
CA PRO A 187 -16.32 -31.40 -13.59
C PRO A 187 -17.65 -30.64 -13.62
N ILE A 188 -17.70 -29.56 -12.85
CA ILE A 188 -18.87 -28.70 -12.70
C ILE A 188 -19.23 -28.12 -14.05
N TYR A 189 -18.22 -27.77 -14.86
CA TYR A 189 -18.41 -27.27 -16.20
C TYR A 189 -19.16 -28.27 -17.10
N ASP A 190 -18.77 -29.55 -17.09
CA ASP A 190 -19.45 -30.58 -17.88
C ASP A 190 -20.88 -30.81 -17.40
N ARG A 191 -21.10 -30.79 -16.09
CA ARG A 191 -22.46 -30.92 -15.51
C ARG A 191 -23.35 -29.73 -15.85
N LEU A 192 -22.83 -28.50 -15.81
CA LEU A 192 -23.57 -27.30 -16.19
C LEU A 192 -23.88 -27.29 -17.69
N ARG A 193 -22.94 -27.70 -18.54
CA ARG A 193 -23.13 -27.80 -20.00
C ARG A 193 -24.20 -28.82 -20.39
N VAL A 194 -24.26 -29.96 -19.69
CA VAL A 194 -25.29 -30.99 -19.92
C VAL A 194 -26.68 -30.49 -19.51
N LEU A 195 -26.78 -29.66 -18.46
CA LEU A 195 -28.04 -29.07 -18.03
C LEU A 195 -28.56 -28.05 -19.06
N ASP A 196 -27.68 -27.21 -19.62
CA ASP A 196 -28.03 -26.25 -20.68
C ASP A 196 -28.55 -26.95 -21.94
N LEU A 197 -27.84 -28.00 -22.40
CA LEU A 197 -28.25 -28.79 -23.57
C LEU A 197 -29.59 -29.51 -23.38
N LYS A 198 -29.89 -29.96 -22.15
CA LYS A 198 -31.20 -30.57 -21.84
C LYS A 198 -32.32 -29.54 -21.86
N GLN A 199 -32.07 -28.29 -21.47
CA GLN A 199 -33.08 -27.23 -21.58
C GLN A 199 -33.37 -26.87 -23.03
N SER A 200 -32.36 -26.78 -23.90
CA SER A 200 -32.56 -26.47 -25.33
C SER A 200 -33.24 -27.58 -26.15
N LEU A 201 -33.32 -28.81 -25.62
CA LEU A 201 -34.01 -29.93 -26.28
C LEU A 201 -35.46 -30.10 -25.83
N VAL A 202 -35.88 -29.37 -24.80
CA VAL A 202 -37.25 -29.40 -24.23
C VAL A 202 -38.09 -28.20 -24.69
N GLU A 203 -37.45 -27.21 -25.33
CA GLU A 203 -38.09 -26.14 -26.10
C GLU A 203 -38.19 -26.54 -27.58
#